data_AF-A0A4Y2E7S5-F1
#
_entry.id   AF-A0A4Y2E7S5-F1
#
_cell.length_a   1.000
_cell.length_b   1.000
_cell.length_c   1.000
_cell.angle_alpha   90.00
_cell.angle_beta   90.00
_cell.angle_gamma   90.00
#
_symmetry.space_group_name_H-M   'P 1'
#
loop_
_entity.id
_entity.type
_entity.pdbx_description
1 polymer ?
#
loop_
_entity_poly.entity_id
_entity_poly.type
_entity_poly.pdbx_seq_one_letter_code
_entity_poly.pdbx_strand_id
1 'polypeptide(L)'
;MEIIRCKIVQILPSLQSNILDSLIKLLKDIGVAAEDDLKYIQESDLTAILRPIQARKLIDVWKQLDSVPTISTPVTNNTSPASNILASESSSVTLQSVPIDWAENYVIPWQNMSDELLKALKGGRRPTPSGRREFVNVTAQSIYKIYPKPGDKNLSKIARKAIEVYPSFSDV
;
A
#
# COMPACT_ATOMS: atom_id res chain seq x y z
N MET A 1 12.98 12.87 14.41
CA MET A 1 11.89 13.67 13.81
C MET A 1 11.71 13.47 12.31
N GLU A 2 12.74 13.08 11.54
CA GLU A 2 12.59 12.77 10.10
C GLU A 2 11.52 11.68 9.83
N ILE A 3 11.46 10.65 10.68
CA ILE A 3 10.50 9.55 10.51
C ILE A 3 9.04 10.02 10.67
N ILE A 4 8.78 10.87 11.67
CA ILE A 4 7.46 11.50 11.90
C ILE A 4 7.08 12.38 10.71
N ARG A 5 8.04 13.13 10.15
CA ARG A 5 7.84 13.94 8.94
C ARG A 5 7.43 13.08 7.75
N CYS A 6 8.13 11.97 7.51
CA CYS A 6 7.79 11.01 6.45
C CYS A 6 6.36 10.46 6.64
N LYS A 7 5.98 10.09 7.87
CA LYS A 7 4.62 9.61 8.19
C LYS A 7 3.54 10.66 7.90
N ILE A 8 3.76 11.92 8.27
CA ILE A 8 2.80 12.99 7.99
C ILE A 8 2.63 13.20 6.49
N VAL A 9 3.72 13.22 5.73
CA VAL A 9 3.69 13.35 4.26
C VAL A 9 3.01 12.15 3.61
N GLN A 10 3.18 10.95 4.17
CA GLN A 10 2.50 9.75 3.70
C GLN A 10 0.97 9.82 3.88
N ILE A 11 0.50 10.42 4.98
CA ILE A 11 -0.93 10.54 5.31
C ILE A 11 -1.56 11.75 4.59
N LEU A 12 -0.81 12.85 4.46
CA LEU A 12 -1.24 14.10 3.84
C LEU A 12 -0.23 14.55 2.75
N PRO A 13 -0.18 13.87 1.59
CA PRO A 13 0.79 14.17 0.53
C PRO A 13 0.55 15.52 -0.16
N SER A 14 -0.64 16.12 0.01
CA SER A 14 -0.98 17.45 -0.50
C SER A 14 -0.68 18.57 0.50
N LEU A 15 -0.02 18.27 1.63
CA LEU A 15 0.34 19.27 2.61
C LEU A 15 1.54 20.09 2.11
N GLN A 16 1.40 21.42 2.14
CA GLN A 16 2.47 22.31 1.72
C GLN A 16 3.67 22.21 2.69
N SER A 17 4.90 22.31 2.19
CA SER A 17 6.13 22.15 3.01
C SER A 17 6.17 23.12 4.20
N ASN A 18 5.73 24.36 4.03
CA ASN A 18 5.66 25.36 5.10
C ASN A 18 4.69 24.97 6.23
N ILE A 19 3.58 24.31 5.89
CA ILE A 19 2.59 23.82 6.86
C ILE A 19 3.14 22.58 7.56
N LEU A 20 3.84 21.70 6.83
CA LEU A 20 4.53 20.53 7.39
C LEU A 20 5.61 20.94 8.41
N ASP A 21 6.46 21.90 8.09
CA ASP A 21 7.52 22.36 8.98
C ASP A 21 6.95 23.01 10.25
N SER A 22 5.86 23.76 10.10
CA SER A 22 5.11 24.35 11.22
C SER A 22 4.48 23.27 12.10
N LEU A 23 3.92 22.21 11.50
CA LEU A 23 3.36 21.08 12.22
C LEU A 23 4.42 20.30 12.99
N ILE A 24 5.58 20.04 12.37
CA ILE A 24 6.72 19.39 13.03
C ILE A 24 7.21 20.21 14.21
N LYS A 25 7.25 21.54 14.09
CA LYS A 25 7.58 22.42 15.21
C LYS A 25 6.54 22.32 16.33
N LEU A 26 5.26 22.38 16.00
CA LEU A 26 4.18 22.25 16.99
C LEU A 26 4.23 20.90 17.72
N LEU A 27 4.46 19.80 17.01
CA LEU A 27 4.60 18.48 17.62
C LEU A 27 5.79 18.42 18.59
N LYS A 28 6.92 19.07 18.28
CA LYS A 28 8.03 19.22 19.24
C LYS A 28 7.63 20.04 20.46
N ASP A 29 6.93 21.15 20.25
CA ASP A 29 6.51 22.06 21.32
C ASP A 29 5.50 21.40 22.27
N ILE A 30 4.69 20.46 21.77
CA ILE A 30 3.78 19.61 22.56
C ILE A 30 4.55 18.50 23.33
N GLY A 31 5.79 18.20 22.93
CA GLY A 31 6.65 17.21 23.59
C GLY A 31 6.74 15.85 22.88
N VAL A 32 6.30 15.75 21.62
CA VAL A 32 6.41 14.52 20.81
C VAL A 32 7.87 14.29 20.42
N ALA A 33 8.49 13.26 20.96
CA ALA A 33 9.89 12.90 20.69
C ALA A 33 10.00 11.62 19.82
N ALA A 34 9.07 10.68 20.01
CA ALA A 34 9.03 9.39 19.35
C ALA A 34 7.72 9.16 18.60
N GLU A 35 7.71 8.13 17.74
CA GLU A 35 6.51 7.74 17.00
C GLU A 35 5.42 7.18 17.90
N ASP A 36 5.81 6.56 19.01
CA ASP A 36 4.88 6.03 20.03
C ASP A 36 4.09 7.15 20.73
N ASP A 37 4.60 8.37 20.73
CA ASP A 37 3.93 9.52 21.35
C ASP A 37 2.75 10.00 20.51
N LEU A 38 2.72 9.64 19.21
CA LEU A 38 1.71 10.11 18.26
C LEU A 38 0.28 9.66 18.61
N LYS A 39 0.15 8.56 19.38
CA LYS A 39 -1.15 8.03 19.83
C LYS A 39 -1.85 8.91 20.87
N TYR A 40 -1.09 9.75 21.58
CA TYR A 40 -1.62 10.63 22.62
C TYR A 40 -2.12 11.97 22.09
N ILE A 41 -1.84 12.26 20.81
CA ILE A 41 -2.23 13.53 20.17
C ILE A 41 -3.74 13.60 19.98
N GLN A 42 -4.33 14.74 20.35
CA GLN A 42 -5.75 15.03 20.18
C GLN A 42 -6.01 15.97 19.00
N GLU A 43 -7.27 16.02 18.55
CA GLU A 43 -7.68 16.86 17.41
C GLU A 43 -7.43 18.35 17.71
N SER A 44 -7.68 18.78 18.94
CA SER A 44 -7.41 20.13 19.44
C SER A 44 -5.98 20.58 19.15
N ASP A 45 -5.01 19.69 19.33
CA ASP A 45 -3.60 19.99 19.24
C ASP A 45 -3.14 20.23 17.80
N LEU A 46 -3.87 19.67 16.84
CA LEU A 46 -3.55 19.76 15.41
C LEU A 46 -4.33 20.87 14.69
N THR A 47 -5.47 21.29 15.25
CA THR A 47 -6.36 22.28 14.62
C THR A 47 -5.77 23.69 14.48
N ALA A 48 -4.67 23.99 15.19
CA ALA A 48 -3.94 25.25 15.06
C ALA A 48 -3.25 25.42 13.68
N ILE A 49 -2.92 24.31 13.03
CA ILE A 49 -2.13 24.29 11.77
C ILE A 49 -2.88 23.53 10.66
N LEU A 50 -3.65 22.50 11.03
CA LEU A 50 -4.37 21.65 10.09
C LEU A 50 -5.86 21.93 10.13
N ARG A 51 -6.53 21.72 8.99
CA ARG A 51 -7.99 21.68 8.98
C ARG A 51 -8.49 20.47 9.77
N PRO A 52 -9.69 20.53 10.38
CA PRO A 52 -10.24 19.44 11.19
C PRO A 52 -10.21 18.07 10.51
N ILE A 53 -10.53 18.01 9.22
CA ILE A 53 -10.50 16.76 8.44
C ILE A 53 -9.08 16.18 8.27
N GLN A 54 -8.08 17.06 8.14
CA GLN A 54 -6.68 16.64 8.04
C GLN A 54 -6.15 16.13 9.38
N ALA A 55 -6.51 16.80 10.48
CA ALA A 55 -6.20 16.37 11.83
C ALA A 55 -6.80 14.99 12.16
N ARG A 56 -8.09 14.78 11.87
CA ARG A 56 -8.76 13.49 12.08
C ARG A 56 -8.10 12.35 11.31
N LYS A 57 -7.70 12.59 10.06
CA LYS A 57 -6.97 11.60 9.25
C LYS A 57 -5.65 11.16 9.87
N LEU A 58 -4.87 12.09 10.43
CA LEU A 58 -3.61 11.76 11.10
C LEU A 58 -3.87 10.93 12.37
N ILE A 59 -4.81 11.38 13.20
CA ILE A 59 -5.14 10.73 14.47
C ILE A 59 -5.67 9.31 14.25
N ASP A 60 -6.53 9.12 13.25
CA ASP A 60 -7.10 7.80 12.94
C ASP A 60 -5.99 6.79 12.56
N VAL A 61 -5.03 7.22 11.74
CA VAL A 61 -3.88 6.37 11.36
C VAL A 61 -2.93 6.12 12.53
N TRP A 62 -2.64 7.14 13.35
CA TRP A 62 -1.73 6.99 14.49
C TRP A 62 -2.32 6.10 15.59
N LYS A 63 -3.63 6.14 15.82
CA LYS A 63 -4.32 5.26 16.78
C LYS A 63 -4.42 3.82 16.31
N GLN A 64 -4.47 3.58 15.00
CA GLN A 64 -4.44 2.23 14.44
C GLN A 64 -3.04 1.58 14.52
N LEU A 65 -1.98 2.35 14.82
CA LEU A 65 -0.62 1.85 14.87
C LEU A 65 -0.34 0.95 16.09
N ASP A 66 -1.07 1.13 17.21
CA ASP A 66 -0.99 0.23 18.38
C ASP A 66 -1.96 -0.96 18.29
N SER A 67 -2.97 -0.89 17.42
CA SER A 67 -3.88 -2.03 17.20
C SER A 67 -3.28 -2.97 16.18
N VAL A 68 -2.46 -3.90 16.67
CA VAL A 68 -2.20 -5.17 15.99
C VAL A 68 -3.53 -5.93 15.87
N PRO A 69 -3.95 -6.32 14.66
CA PRO A 69 -4.49 -7.65 14.48
C PRO A 69 -3.46 -8.47 13.73
N THR A 70 -2.83 -9.36 14.47
CA THR A 70 -2.26 -10.60 13.98
C THR A 70 -3.23 -11.22 12.98
N ILE A 71 -2.69 -11.59 11.83
CA ILE A 71 -3.26 -12.49 10.83
C ILE A 71 -4.38 -13.37 11.41
N SER A 72 -5.60 -13.20 10.90
CA SER A 72 -6.62 -14.24 10.95
C SER A 72 -7.27 -14.33 9.57
N THR A 73 -6.80 -15.33 8.85
CA THR A 73 -7.43 -15.93 7.67
C THR A 73 -8.92 -16.18 7.89
N PRO A 74 -9.81 -15.96 6.90
CA PRO A 74 -11.10 -16.62 6.89
C PRO A 74 -10.93 -17.98 6.19
N VAL A 75 -10.92 -19.06 6.97
CA VAL A 75 -11.22 -20.40 6.44
C VAL A 75 -12.71 -20.66 6.68
N THR A 76 -13.39 -20.90 5.57
CA THR A 76 -14.76 -21.40 5.42
C THR A 76 -15.04 -22.63 6.27
N ASN A 77 -16.22 -22.72 6.90
CA ASN A 77 -16.98 -23.97 7.00
C ASN A 77 -18.46 -23.71 7.34
N ASN A 78 -19.34 -24.31 6.55
CA ASN A 78 -20.79 -24.37 6.74
C ASN A 78 -21.16 -25.24 7.95
N THR A 79 -22.11 -24.79 8.77
CA THR A 79 -23.42 -25.43 9.07
C THR A 79 -24.09 -24.67 10.24
N SER A 80 -25.34 -24.24 10.02
CA SER A 80 -26.24 -23.43 10.87
C SER A 80 -26.68 -24.12 12.19
N PRO A 81 -27.52 -23.52 13.08
CA PRO A 81 -28.26 -22.24 12.96
C PRO A 81 -28.26 -21.33 14.21
N ALA A 82 -28.46 -20.03 14.01
CA ALA A 82 -29.50 -19.23 14.68
C ALA A 82 -29.37 -17.73 14.33
N SER A 83 -30.42 -17.26 13.66
CA SER A 83 -31.07 -15.96 13.87
C SER A 83 -30.33 -14.66 13.57
N ASN A 84 -30.83 -14.03 12.48
CA ASN A 84 -31.12 -12.60 12.31
C ASN A 84 -29.86 -11.72 12.14
N ILE A 85 -29.68 -10.93 11.07
CA ILE A 85 -30.54 -9.83 10.63
C ILE A 85 -30.17 -9.48 9.16
N LEU A 86 -31.20 -9.05 8.43
CA LEU A 86 -31.20 -8.55 7.04
C LEU A 86 -30.63 -7.12 6.88
N ALA A 87 -30.30 -6.80 5.62
CA ALA A 87 -30.09 -5.49 4.98
C ALA A 87 -28.65 -4.95 5.03
N SER A 88 -27.85 -5.09 3.95
CA SER A 88 -27.89 -4.41 2.64
C SER A 88 -27.07 -3.11 2.61
N GLU A 89 -26.06 -3.15 1.73
CA GLU A 89 -25.56 -2.06 0.88
C GLU A 89 -25.01 -0.79 1.57
N SER A 90 -23.71 -0.55 1.43
CA SER A 90 -23.22 0.39 0.41
C SER A 90 -21.70 0.49 0.43
N SER A 91 -21.14 0.70 -0.75
CA SER A 91 -19.72 0.80 -1.05
C SER A 91 -19.00 1.87 -0.24
N SER A 92 -17.86 1.53 0.36
CA SER A 92 -16.84 2.53 0.70
C SER A 92 -15.46 1.97 0.41
N VAL A 93 -15.00 2.26 -0.80
CA VAL A 93 -13.64 2.01 -1.28
C VAL A 93 -12.64 2.79 -0.42
N THR A 94 -11.93 2.11 0.47
CA THR A 94 -10.82 2.70 1.23
C THR A 94 -9.66 2.96 0.26
N LEU A 95 -9.55 4.21 -0.22
CA LEU A 95 -8.43 4.68 -1.03
C LEU A 95 -7.21 4.81 -0.11
N GLN A 96 -6.43 3.74 0.00
CA GLN A 96 -5.07 3.79 0.50
C GLN A 96 -4.27 4.75 -0.39
N SER A 97 -3.71 5.80 0.21
CA SER A 97 -2.81 6.76 -0.42
C SER A 97 -1.55 6.03 -0.87
N VAL A 98 -1.55 5.61 -2.14
CA VAL A 98 -0.43 4.95 -2.80
C VAL A 98 0.68 5.99 -3.03
N PRO A 99 1.93 5.76 -2.58
CA PRO A 99 3.06 6.61 -2.93
C PRO A 99 3.13 6.76 -4.46
N ILE A 100 3.25 7.98 -4.96
CA ILE A 100 3.19 8.32 -6.40
C ILE A 100 4.13 7.45 -7.26
N ASP A 101 5.20 6.88 -6.69
CA ASP A 101 6.21 6.08 -7.38
C ASP A 101 6.52 4.69 -6.77
N TRP A 102 5.56 4.05 -6.07
CA TRP A 102 5.78 2.71 -5.50
C TRP A 102 6.29 1.65 -6.50
N ALA A 103 5.94 1.79 -7.78
CA ALA A 103 6.36 0.88 -8.84
C ALA A 103 7.88 0.94 -9.08
N GLU A 104 8.56 2.01 -8.71
CA GLU A 104 10.02 2.15 -8.84
C GLU A 104 10.77 1.23 -7.86
N ASN A 105 10.22 1.00 -6.67
CA ASN A 105 10.81 0.10 -5.69
C ASN A 105 10.26 -1.33 -5.75
N TYR A 106 9.21 -1.57 -6.55
CA TYR A 106 8.66 -2.91 -6.74
C TYR A 106 9.69 -3.85 -7.37
N VAL A 107 9.88 -5.00 -6.74
CA VAL A 107 10.70 -6.12 -7.21
C VAL A 107 9.78 -7.23 -7.67
N ILE A 108 9.95 -7.66 -8.93
CA ILE A 108 9.17 -8.76 -9.48
C ILE A 108 9.57 -10.05 -8.75
N PRO A 109 8.61 -10.82 -8.19
CA PRO A 109 8.88 -12.03 -7.41
C PRO A 109 9.21 -13.21 -8.34
N TRP A 110 10.35 -13.15 -9.02
CA TRP A 110 10.80 -14.19 -9.95
C TRP A 110 10.89 -15.57 -9.31
N GLN A 111 11.20 -15.64 -8.01
CA GLN A 111 11.28 -16.87 -7.23
C GLN A 111 9.93 -17.59 -7.02
N ASN A 112 8.81 -16.90 -7.29
CA ASN A 112 7.47 -17.47 -7.21
C ASN A 112 6.98 -18.00 -8.57
N MET A 113 7.81 -17.92 -9.61
CA MET A 113 7.51 -18.39 -10.96
C MET A 113 7.91 -19.85 -11.13
N SER A 114 7.22 -20.60 -11.98
CA SER A 114 7.57 -21.98 -12.30
C SER A 114 8.96 -22.10 -12.92
N ASP A 115 9.64 -23.21 -12.61
CA ASP A 115 10.96 -23.51 -13.17
C ASP A 115 10.92 -23.61 -14.70
N GLU A 116 9.80 -24.06 -15.27
CA GLU A 116 9.61 -24.13 -16.72
C GLU A 116 9.64 -22.74 -17.36
N LEU A 117 8.91 -21.78 -16.77
CA LEU A 117 8.90 -20.39 -17.19
C LEU A 117 10.31 -19.77 -17.07
N LEU A 118 10.94 -19.90 -15.91
CA LEU A 118 12.28 -19.36 -15.66
C LEU A 118 13.33 -19.97 -16.61
N LYS A 119 13.24 -21.27 -16.90
CA LYS A 119 14.12 -21.95 -17.85
C LYS A 119 13.94 -21.41 -19.27
N ALA A 120 12.70 -21.15 -19.69
CA ALA A 120 12.44 -20.54 -20.99
C ALA A 120 13.02 -19.12 -21.08
N LEU A 121 12.80 -18.30 -20.04
CA LEU A 121 13.30 -16.92 -19.94
C LEU A 121 14.83 -16.86 -19.95
N LYS A 122 15.50 -17.69 -19.13
CA LYS A 122 16.97 -17.80 -19.10
C LYS A 122 17.54 -18.31 -20.43
N GLY A 123 16.78 -19.13 -21.16
CA GLY A 123 17.14 -19.58 -22.50
C GLY A 123 16.85 -18.55 -23.60
N GLY A 124 16.40 -17.34 -23.27
CA GLY A 124 16.05 -16.29 -24.24
C GLY A 124 14.84 -16.63 -25.11
N ARG A 125 14.08 -17.67 -24.76
CA ARG A 125 12.91 -18.10 -25.53
C ARG A 125 11.66 -17.41 -25.01
N ARG A 126 10.72 -17.18 -25.93
CA ARG A 126 9.39 -16.68 -25.60
C ARG A 126 8.67 -17.69 -24.71
N PRO A 127 8.15 -17.29 -23.53
CA PRO A 127 7.38 -18.21 -22.70
C PRO A 127 6.11 -18.70 -23.38
N THR A 128 5.65 -19.89 -22.99
CA THR A 128 4.39 -20.46 -23.48
C THR A 128 3.20 -19.56 -23.11
N PRO A 129 2.05 -19.65 -23.80
CA PRO A 129 0.84 -18.92 -23.40
C PRO A 129 0.43 -19.16 -21.94
N SER A 130 0.68 -20.37 -21.41
CA SER A 130 0.46 -20.69 -20.00
C SER A 130 1.44 -19.94 -19.09
N GLY A 131 2.75 -20.01 -19.38
CA GLY A 131 3.78 -19.32 -18.59
C GLY A 131 3.62 -17.79 -18.58
N ARG A 132 3.16 -17.18 -19.69
CA ARG A 132 2.85 -15.74 -19.71
C ARG A 132 1.68 -15.39 -18.78
N ARG A 133 0.62 -16.21 -18.76
CA ARG A 133 -0.51 -16.02 -17.84
C ARG A 133 -0.10 -16.23 -16.39
N GLU A 134 0.75 -17.22 -16.14
CA GLU A 134 1.31 -17.48 -14.81
C GLU A 134 2.09 -16.27 -14.30
N PHE A 135 3.02 -15.75 -15.11
CA PHE A 135 3.77 -14.52 -14.80
C PHE A 135 2.83 -13.38 -14.40
N VAL A 136 1.84 -13.08 -15.25
CA VAL A 136 0.86 -12.02 -14.99
C VAL A 136 0.10 -12.27 -13.69
N ASN A 137 -0.37 -13.50 -13.44
CA ASN A 137 -1.12 -13.84 -12.24
C ASN A 137 -0.29 -13.68 -10.97
N VAL A 138 0.93 -14.22 -10.93
CA VAL A 138 1.82 -14.15 -9.76
C VAL A 138 2.20 -12.70 -9.46
N THR A 139 2.60 -11.94 -10.50
CA THR A 139 2.94 -10.52 -10.36
C THR A 139 1.73 -9.69 -9.92
N ALA A 140 0.56 -9.90 -10.52
CA ALA A 140 -0.66 -9.20 -10.13
C ALA A 140 -1.05 -9.49 -8.67
N GLN A 141 -1.03 -10.77 -8.25
CA GLN A 141 -1.30 -11.14 -6.86
C GLN A 141 -0.30 -10.49 -5.89
N SER A 142 0.97 -10.45 -6.24
CA SER A 142 1.99 -9.76 -5.45
C SER A 142 1.73 -8.25 -5.37
N ILE A 143 1.35 -7.61 -6.47
CA ILE A 143 1.00 -6.18 -6.50
C ILE A 143 -0.22 -5.91 -5.64
N TYR A 144 -1.30 -6.69 -5.79
CA TYR A 144 -2.55 -6.45 -5.06
C TYR A 144 -2.43 -6.65 -3.55
N LYS A 145 -1.44 -7.40 -3.07
CA LYS A 145 -1.11 -7.49 -1.64
C LYS A 145 -0.57 -6.18 -1.07
N ILE A 146 0.04 -5.35 -1.91
CA ILE A 146 0.70 -4.11 -1.50
C ILE A 146 -0.15 -2.90 -1.90
N TYR A 147 -0.76 -2.93 -3.09
CA TYR A 147 -1.51 -1.83 -3.69
C TYR A 147 -2.80 -2.32 -4.38
N PRO A 148 -3.99 -2.09 -3.78
CA PRO A 148 -5.27 -2.54 -4.34
C PRO A 148 -5.65 -1.87 -5.67
N LYS A 149 -5.11 -0.69 -5.95
CA LYS A 149 -5.37 0.11 -7.16
C LYS A 149 -4.05 0.59 -7.77
N PRO A 150 -3.30 -0.29 -8.45
CA PRO A 150 -1.95 0.01 -8.91
C PRO A 150 -1.89 1.11 -9.97
N GLY A 151 -2.92 1.24 -10.81
CA GLY A 151 -2.99 2.23 -11.89
C GLY A 151 -2.11 1.86 -13.10
N ASP A 152 -2.58 2.20 -14.29
CA ASP A 152 -1.99 1.75 -15.56
C ASP A 152 -0.50 2.15 -15.71
N LYS A 153 -0.17 3.42 -15.46
CA LYS A 153 1.21 3.94 -15.56
C LYS A 153 2.22 3.14 -14.73
N ASN A 154 1.82 2.71 -13.53
CA ASN A 154 2.68 1.92 -12.63
C ASN A 154 2.83 0.48 -13.11
N LEU A 155 1.74 -0.13 -13.60
CA LEU A 155 1.81 -1.46 -14.22
C LEU A 155 2.71 -1.44 -15.46
N SER A 156 2.66 -0.37 -16.27
CA SER A 156 3.58 -0.21 -17.42
C SER A 156 5.04 -0.08 -17.01
N LYS A 157 5.35 0.55 -15.85
CA LYS A 157 6.72 0.58 -15.31
C LYS A 157 7.21 -0.82 -14.94
N ILE A 158 6.36 -1.60 -14.27
CA ILE A 158 6.68 -2.98 -13.86
C ILE A 158 6.86 -3.88 -15.10
N ALA A 159 6.01 -3.72 -16.12
CA ALA A 159 6.16 -4.45 -17.39
C ALA A 159 7.48 -4.13 -18.09
N ARG A 160 7.90 -2.86 -18.10
CA ARG A 160 9.21 -2.46 -18.65
C ARG A 160 10.38 -3.10 -17.89
N LYS A 161 10.34 -3.11 -16.55
CA LYS A 161 11.33 -3.82 -15.73
C LYS A 161 11.41 -5.31 -16.06
N ALA A 162 10.27 -5.95 -16.34
CA ALA A 162 10.25 -7.36 -16.74
C ALA A 162 10.99 -7.59 -18.07
N ILE A 163 10.80 -6.69 -19.05
CA ILE A 163 11.45 -6.74 -20.36
C ILE A 163 12.94 -6.41 -20.26
N GLU A 164 13.34 -5.48 -19.39
CA GLU A 164 14.75 -5.15 -19.12
C GLU A 164 15.53 -6.37 -18.59
N VAL A 165 14.90 -7.17 -17.73
CA VAL A 165 15.51 -8.42 -17.21
C VAL A 165 15.43 -9.54 -18.25
N TYR A 166 14.29 -9.69 -18.92
CA TYR A 166 14.05 -10.73 -19.92
C TYR A 166 13.37 -10.16 -21.18
N PRO A 167 14.16 -9.80 -22.21
CA PRO A 167 13.64 -9.25 -23.45
C PRO A 167 12.65 -10.17 -24.19
N SER A 168 12.64 -11.47 -23.89
CA SER A 168 11.72 -12.44 -24.49
C SER A 168 10.23 -12.18 -24.22
N PHE A 169 9.91 -11.27 -23.30
CA PHE A 169 8.56 -10.78 -23.06
C PHE A 169 8.08 -9.74 -24.08
N SER A 170 8.95 -9.02 -24.79
CA SER A 170 8.50 -8.05 -25.79
C SER A 170 7.78 -8.76 -26.94
N ASP A 171 6.74 -8.14 -27.50
CA ASP A 171 6.37 -8.42 -28.89
C ASP A 171 7.34 -7.63 -29.75
N VAL A 172 8.03 -8.33 -30.65
CA VAL A 172 8.89 -7.75 -31.69
C VAL A 172 8.00 -7.03 -32.70
#